data_AF-X1T5U6-F1
#
_entry.id   AF-X1T5U6-F1
#
_cell.length_a   1.000
_cell.length_b   1.000
_cell.length_c   1.000
_cell.angle_alpha   90.00
_cell.angle_beta   90.00
_cell.angle_gamma   90.00
#
_symmetry.space_group_name_H-M   'P 1'
#
loop_
_entity.id
_entity.type
_entity.pdbx_description
1 polymer ?
#
loop_
_entity_poly.entity_id
_entity_poly.type
_entity_poly.pdbx_seq_one_letter_code
_entity_poly.pdbx_strand_id
1 'polypeptide(L)' 'THLGPQLAREAIDTGFWLLIEYDKHKLRINHVPKFKGLDEFLKKQGRFKHMTPNQYRIMEDHIRRRYKIYQSLSSLNYIQ' A
#
# COMPACT_ATOMS: atom_id res chain seq x y z
N THR A 1 23.09 8.35 0.71
CA THR A 1 22.32 7.60 -0.32
C THR A 1 20.84 7.97 -0.20
N HIS A 2 20.27 8.66 -1.20
CA HIS A 2 18.88 9.18 -1.15
C HIS A 2 17.78 8.13 -1.45
N LEU A 3 18.16 6.88 -1.69
CA LEU A 3 17.25 5.83 -2.18
C LEU A 3 16.23 5.37 -1.13
N GLY A 4 16.59 5.34 0.15
CA GLY A 4 15.73 4.85 1.24
C GLY A 4 14.43 5.66 1.40
N PRO A 5 14.51 6.99 1.62
CA PRO A 5 13.32 7.83 1.71
C PRO A 5 12.43 7.80 0.47
N GLN A 6 13.05 7.71 -0.72
CA GLN A 6 12.30 7.58 -1.98
C GLN A 6 11.52 6.26 -2.03
N LEU A 7 12.15 5.13 -1.71
CA LEU A 7 11.48 3.83 -1.67
C LEU A 7 10.35 3.79 -0.64
N ALA A 8 10.51 4.45 0.52
CA ALA A 8 9.45 4.55 1.51
C ALA A 8 8.23 5.31 0.97
N ARG A 9 8.46 6.43 0.26
CA ARG A 9 7.38 7.18 -0.39
C ARG A 9 6.69 6.36 -1.48
N GLU A 10 7.45 5.67 -2.31
CA GLU A 10 6.91 4.80 -3.37
C GLU A 10 6.11 3.62 -2.80
N ALA A 11 6.54 3.05 -1.67
CA ALA A 11 5.79 2.00 -0.98
C ALA A 11 4.40 2.48 -0.54
N ILE A 12 4.30 3.74 -0.08
CA ILE A 12 3.03 4.36 0.31
C ILE A 12 2.18 4.68 -0.93
N ASP A 13 2.77 5.33 -1.94
CA ASP A 13 2.08 5.74 -3.18
C ASP A 13 1.50 4.54 -3.95
N THR A 14 2.22 3.40 -3.98
CA THR A 14 1.76 2.17 -4.65
C THR A 14 0.70 1.42 -3.83
N GLY A 15 0.55 1.73 -2.54
CA GLY A 15 -0.31 1.02 -1.60
C GLY A 15 0.32 -0.27 -1.05
N PHE A 16 1.57 -0.56 -1.41
CA PHE A 16 2.34 -1.67 -0.82
C PHE A 16 2.40 -1.53 0.70
N TRP A 17 2.63 -0.31 1.18
CA TRP A 17 2.49 0.08 2.58
C TRP A 17 1.29 1.01 2.75
N LEU A 18 0.38 0.71 3.67
CA LEU A 18 -0.75 1.59 3.97
C LEU A 18 -0.35 2.53 5.11
N LEU A 19 -0.52 3.83 4.90
CA LEU A 19 -0.31 4.83 5.95
C LEU A 19 -1.62 5.03 6.70
N ILE A 20 -1.75 4.34 7.84
CA ILE A 20 -2.93 4.34 8.69
C ILE A 20 -2.58 4.69 10.13
N GLU A 21 -3.55 5.23 10.84
CA GLU A 21 -3.50 5.44 12.29
C GLU A 21 -4.71 4.78 12.94
N TYR A 22 -4.51 4.26 14.14
CA TYR A 22 -5.58 3.78 14.99
C TYR A 22 -5.45 4.48 16.33
N ASP A 23 -6.41 5.35 16.64
CA ASP A 23 -6.44 6.13 17.88
C ASP A 23 -7.88 6.21 18.41
N LYS A 24 -8.05 6.08 19.73
CA LYS A 24 -9.36 6.11 20.42
C LYS A 24 -10.44 5.27 19.72
N HIS A 25 -10.08 4.03 19.38
CA HIS A 25 -10.92 3.08 18.64
C HIS A 25 -11.32 3.47 17.22
N LYS A 26 -10.74 4.54 16.67
CA LYS A 26 -11.01 5.03 15.32
C LYS A 26 -9.82 4.77 14.42
N LEU A 27 -10.08 4.17 13.26
CA LEU A 27 -9.09 3.94 12.22
C LEU A 27 -9.15 5.07 11.17
N ARG A 28 -8.02 5.72 10.91
CA ARG A 28 -7.87 6.74 9.87
C ARG A 28 -6.88 6.29 8.82
N ILE A 29 -7.25 6.43 7.55
CA ILE A 29 -6.31 6.33 6.43
C ILE A 29 -5.74 7.73 6.19
N ASN A 30 -4.43 7.90 6.44
CA ASN A 30 -3.77 9.20 6.31
C ASN A 30 -3.34 9.52 4.88
N HIS A 31 -3.20 8.50 4.04
CA HIS A 31 -2.83 8.65 2.64
C HIS A 31 -3.60 7.67 1.77
N VAL A 32 -4.29 8.17 0.74
CA VAL A 32 -4.93 7.36 -0.29
C VAL A 32 -3.88 7.00 -1.35
N PRO A 33 -3.52 5.72 -1.53
CA PRO A 33 -2.53 5.33 -2.52
C PRO A 33 -2.99 5.65 -3.95
N LYS A 34 -2.03 5.82 -4.85
CA LYS A 34 -2.25 6.00 -6.29
C LYS A 34 -2.54 4.68 -7.01
N PHE A 35 -2.13 3.55 -6.43
CA PHE A 35 -2.28 2.19 -6.98
C PHE A 35 -1.75 2.05 -8.42
N LYS A 36 -0.59 2.64 -8.67
CA LYS A 36 0.13 2.59 -9.94
C LYS A 36 1.61 2.39 -9.68
N GLY A 37 2.28 1.71 -10.59
CA GLY A 37 3.72 1.56 -10.62
C GLY A 37 4.29 0.59 -9.58
N LEU A 38 3.53 -0.45 -9.23
CA LEU A 38 3.96 -1.42 -8.22
C LEU A 38 5.16 -2.24 -8.71
N ASP A 39 5.14 -2.67 -9.97
CA ASP A 39 6.22 -3.48 -10.52
C ASP A 39 7.52 -2.68 -10.66
N GLU A 40 7.49 -1.41 -11.08
CA GLU A 40 8.71 -0.58 -11.10
C GLU A 40 9.24 -0.31 -9.70
N PHE A 41 8.38 -0.10 -8.70
CA PHE A 41 8.79 0.01 -7.30
C PHE A 41 9.45 -1.28 -6.77
N LEU A 42 8.87 -2.45 -7.04
CA LEU A 42 9.37 -3.73 -6.55
C LEU A 42 10.68 -4.14 -7.26
N LYS A 43 10.81 -3.88 -8.57
CA LYS A 43 12.03 -4.18 -9.36
C LYS A 43 13.29 -3.47 -8.84
N LYS A 44 13.15 -2.33 -8.16
CA LYS A 44 14.27 -1.62 -7.50
C LYS A 44 14.88 -2.40 -6.33
N GLN A 45 14.21 -3.44 -5.84
CA GLN A 45 14.58 -4.17 -4.63
C GLN A 45 15.00 -5.60 -4.97
N GLY A 46 16.24 -5.97 -4.62
CA GLY A 46 16.82 -7.27 -4.96
C GLY A 46 16.02 -8.50 -4.51
N ARG A 47 15.20 -8.37 -3.45
CA ARG A 47 14.30 -9.43 -2.95
C ARG A 47 13.15 -9.78 -3.89
N PHE A 48 12.82 -8.90 -4.84
CA PHE A 48 11.73 -9.12 -5.80
C PHE A 48 12.24 -9.35 -7.24
N LYS A 49 13.56 -9.49 -7.44
CA LYS A 49 14.19 -9.59 -8.76
C LYS A 49 13.64 -10.71 -9.67
N HIS A 50 13.09 -11.77 -9.07
CA HIS A 50 12.60 -12.96 -9.77
C HIS A 50 11.07 -13.03 -9.87
N MET A 51 10.35 -11.97 -9.47
CA MET A 51 8.90 -11.97 -9.57
C MET A 51 8.44 -11.96 -11.03
N THR A 52 7.48 -12.83 -11.34
CA THR A 52 6.85 -12.91 -12.65
C THR A 52 5.73 -11.87 -12.81
N PRO A 53 5.33 -11.51 -14.05
CA PRO A 53 4.18 -10.64 -14.30
C PRO A 53 2.89 -11.07 -13.58
N ASN A 54 2.61 -12.38 -13.53
CA ASN A 54 1.42 -12.89 -12.84
C ASN A 54 1.52 -12.69 -11.32
N GLN A 55 2.70 -12.84 -10.72
CA GLN A 55 2.91 -12.58 -9.29
C GLN A 55 2.74 -11.10 -8.96
N TYR A 56 3.17 -10.19 -9.83
CA TYR A 56 2.89 -8.75 -9.67
C TYR A 56 1.39 -8.47 -9.66
N ARG A 57 0.63 -9.01 -10.61
CA ARG A 57 -0.83 -8.86 -10.67
C ARG A 57 -1.52 -9.39 -9.41
N ILE A 58 -1.11 -10.57 -8.93
CA ILE A 58 -1.64 -11.14 -7.67
C ILE A 58 -1.36 -10.21 -6.49
N MET A 59 -0.17 -9.60 -6.43
CA MET A 59 0.18 -8.63 -5.38
C MET A 59 -0.67 -7.36 -5.46
N GLU A 60 -0.91 -6.83 -6.67
CA GLU A 60 -1.79 -5.68 -6.87
C GLU A 60 -3.22 -5.98 -6.39
N ASP A 61 -3.76 -7.15 -6.75
CA ASP A 61 -5.08 -7.59 -6.32
C ASP A 61 -5.15 -7.69 -4.78
N HIS A 62 -4.12 -8.26 -4.15
CA HIS A 62 -4.02 -8.34 -2.70
C HIS A 62 -3.97 -6.96 -2.04
N ILE A 63 -3.17 -6.03 -2.57
CA ILE A 63 -3.08 -4.64 -2.08
C ILE A 63 -4.44 -3.95 -2.17
N ARG A 64 -5.13 -4.06 -3.30
CA ARG A 64 -6.45 -3.45 -3.50
C ARG A 64 -7.51 -4.03 -2.57
N ARG A 65 -7.52 -5.36 -2.36
CA ARG A 65 -8.42 -6.02 -1.40
C ARG A 65 -8.17 -5.54 0.02
N ARG A 66 -6.91 -5.52 0.45
CA ARG A 66 -6.52 -5.04 1.78
C ARG A 66 -6.94 -3.58 1.99
N TYR A 67 -6.71 -2.71 1.00
CA TYR A 67 -7.14 -1.32 1.07
C TYR A 67 -8.66 -1.18 1.27
N LYS A 68 -9.48 -1.95 0.53
CA LYS A 68 -10.95 -1.93 0.69
C LYS A 68 -11.38 -2.30 2.11
N ILE A 69 -10.72 -3.27 2.75
CA ILE A 69 -11.00 -3.65 4.14
C ILE A 69 -10.74 -2.46 5.07
N TYR A 70 -9.56 -1.85 5.00
CA TYR A 70 -9.22 -0.70 5.83
C TYR A 70 -10.08 0.53 5.53
N GLN A 71 -10.48 0.73 4.27
CA GLN A 71 -11.39 1.80 3.89
C GLN A 71 -12.78 1.61 4.53
N SER A 72 -13.29 0.38 4.50
CA SER A 72 -14.54 0.02 5.19
C SER A 72 -14.44 0.28 6.70
N LEU A 73 -13.39 -0.23 7.35
CA LEU A 73 -13.14 -0.01 8.78
C LEU A 73 -12.97 1.47 9.14
N SER A 74 -12.35 2.25 8.26
CA SER A 74 -12.21 3.71 8.47
C SER A 74 -13.55 4.41 8.36
N SER A 75 -14.41 3.99 7.44
CA SER A 75 -15.75 4.57 7.21
C SER A 75 -16.76 4.27 8.32
N LEU A 76 -16.64 3.09 8.97
CA LEU A 76 -17.51 2.70 10.10
C LEU A 76 -17.38 3.64 11.30
N ASN A 77 -16.23 4.31 11.47
CA ASN A 77 -16.01 5.28 12.56
C ASN A 77 -16.90 6.52 12.50
N TYR A 78 -17.62 6.73 11.38
CA TYR A 78 -18.53 7.86 11.17
C TYR A 78 -20.01 7.48 11.33
N ILE A 79 -20.32 6.21 11.65
CA ILE A 79 -21.69 5.67 11.77
C ILE A 79 -22.05 5.37 13.25
N GLN A 80 -21.13 5.54 14.19
CA GLN A 80 -21.34 5.52 15.64
C GLN A 80 -21.35 6.94 16.20
#